data_AF-A0A4R0XX73-F1
#
_entry.id   AF-A0A4R0XX73-F1
#
_cell.length_a   1.000
_cell.length_b   1.000
_cell.length_c   1.000
_cell.angle_alpha   90.00
_cell.angle_beta   90.00
_cell.angle_gamma   90.00
#
_symmetry.space_group_name_H-M   'P 1'
#
loop_
_entity.id
_entity.type
_entity.pdbx_description
1 polymer ?
#
loop_
_entity_poly.entity_id
_entity_poly.type
_entity_poly.pdbx_seq_one_letter_code
_entity_poly.pdbx_strand_id
1 'polypeptide(L)'
;MTNNEQDSLTPKPDAKPFSRSFDFSLDFEKINFRKRPELYRIGRGEEGVLLVEPYKSEILPFWQFEDEAQATESSAKIFALFLDYLEKNDFVGADMARKFLLMGYTRARRYAHHKKGTHKTGRKNKGVTPKVKVQLNDAVTTEKQPRSAEDQVKIAVAKIFKDKSDQAKLNPKYVELKEQFNELIRQD
;
A
#
# COMPACT_ATOMS: atom_id res chain seq x y z
N MET A 1 -52.89 12.06 -39.84
CA MET A 1 -51.44 12.07 -40.13
C MET A 1 -50.73 11.94 -38.80
N THR A 2 -50.22 10.75 -38.52
CA THR A 2 -49.54 10.36 -37.28
C THR A 2 -48.07 10.76 -37.37
N ASN A 3 -47.65 11.77 -36.61
CA ASN A 3 -46.22 12.07 -36.46
C ASN A 3 -45.70 11.33 -35.22
N ASN A 4 -44.93 10.29 -35.54
CA ASN A 4 -44.19 9.43 -34.66
C ASN A 4 -42.87 10.15 -34.36
N GLU A 5 -42.76 10.81 -33.20
CA GLU A 5 -41.48 11.37 -32.74
C GLU A 5 -40.67 10.20 -32.17
N GLN A 6 -39.78 9.67 -33.01
CA GLN A 6 -38.76 8.71 -32.60
C GLN A 6 -37.74 9.44 -31.74
N ASP A 7 -37.97 9.40 -30.42
CA ASP A 7 -36.99 9.75 -29.42
C ASP A 7 -35.76 8.84 -29.59
N SER A 8 -34.66 9.46 -30.01
CA SER A 8 -33.41 8.80 -30.35
C SER A 8 -32.75 8.28 -29.07
N LEU A 9 -32.94 6.99 -28.80
CA LEU A 9 -32.16 6.21 -27.82
C LEU A 9 -30.69 6.15 -28.26
N THR A 10 -29.90 7.18 -27.97
CA THR A 10 -28.45 7.04 -27.94
C THR A 10 -28.08 6.22 -26.70
N PRO A 11 -27.43 5.05 -26.82
CA PRO A 11 -26.97 4.31 -25.65
C PRO A 11 -25.93 5.17 -24.91
N LYS A 12 -26.17 5.42 -23.62
CA LYS A 12 -25.16 5.99 -22.72
C LYS A 12 -23.89 5.12 -22.83
N PRO A 13 -22.69 5.71 -22.87
CA PRO A 13 -21.46 4.94 -22.99
C PRO A 13 -21.40 3.93 -21.84
N ASP A 14 -21.00 2.71 -22.16
CA ASP A 14 -20.93 1.57 -21.24
C ASP A 14 -20.26 1.97 -19.92
N ALA A 15 -21.07 2.25 -18.90
CA ALA A 15 -20.57 2.60 -17.58
C ALA A 15 -19.80 1.38 -17.05
N LYS A 16 -18.50 1.53 -16.85
CA LYS A 16 -17.62 0.48 -16.31
C LYS A 16 -18.26 -0.06 -15.03
N PRO A 17 -18.45 -1.39 -14.90
CA PRO A 17 -19.08 -1.94 -13.71
C PRO A 17 -18.28 -1.55 -12.46
N PHE A 18 -19.00 -1.19 -11.40
CA PHE A 18 -18.41 -0.83 -10.12
C PHE A 18 -17.42 -1.90 -9.64
N SER A 19 -16.16 -1.50 -9.45
CA SER A 19 -15.14 -2.36 -8.85
C SER A 19 -14.58 -1.73 -7.57
N ARG A 20 -14.41 -2.58 -6.54
CA ARG A 20 -13.71 -2.23 -5.30
C ARG A 20 -12.20 -2.39 -5.39
N SER A 21 -11.69 -3.01 -6.46
CA SER A 21 -10.25 -3.15 -6.65
C SER A 21 -9.60 -1.80 -6.95
N PHE A 22 -8.34 -1.64 -6.59
CA PHE A 22 -7.55 -0.49 -7.01
C PHE A 22 -7.51 -0.41 -8.54
N ASP A 23 -7.85 0.75 -9.11
CA ASP A 23 -7.91 0.93 -10.57
C ASP A 23 -6.57 1.46 -11.10
N PHE A 24 -5.75 0.56 -11.62
CA PHE A 24 -4.46 0.91 -12.22
C PHE A 24 -4.57 1.52 -13.63
N SER A 25 -5.77 1.62 -14.23
CA SER A 25 -5.95 2.20 -15.56
C SER A 25 -6.01 3.73 -15.57
N LEU A 26 -6.08 4.38 -14.40
CA LEU A 26 -6.11 5.83 -14.27
C LEU A 26 -4.76 6.48 -14.61
N ASP A 27 -4.81 7.70 -15.16
CA ASP A 27 -3.63 8.54 -15.37
C ASP A 27 -3.27 9.30 -14.08
N PHE A 28 -2.61 8.61 -13.15
CA PHE A 28 -2.28 9.12 -11.81
C PHE A 28 -1.42 10.40 -11.82
N GLU A 29 -0.67 10.67 -12.89
CA GLU A 29 0.18 11.86 -13.00
C GLU A 29 -0.64 13.14 -13.20
N LYS A 30 -1.85 13.02 -13.77
CA LYS A 30 -2.74 14.16 -14.06
C LYS A 30 -3.89 14.31 -13.08
N ILE A 31 -4.05 13.37 -12.16
CA ILE A 31 -5.16 13.37 -11.20
C ILE A 31 -4.70 13.90 -9.85
N ASN A 32 -5.42 14.91 -9.35
CA ASN A 32 -5.31 15.35 -7.97
C ASN A 32 -6.42 14.66 -7.14
N PHE A 33 -6.07 13.63 -6.37
CA PHE A 33 -7.02 12.84 -5.59
C PHE A 33 -7.58 13.57 -4.37
N ARG A 34 -6.98 14.69 -3.96
CA ARG A 34 -7.62 15.59 -2.98
C ARG A 34 -8.81 16.32 -3.56
N LYS A 35 -8.72 16.71 -4.84
CA LYS A 35 -9.81 17.38 -5.56
C LYS A 35 -10.82 16.41 -6.17
N ARG A 36 -10.39 15.18 -6.45
CA ARG A 36 -11.19 14.10 -7.04
C ARG A 36 -11.09 12.81 -6.22
N PRO A 37 -11.52 12.84 -4.94
CA PRO A 37 -11.42 11.67 -4.06
C PRO A 37 -12.28 10.50 -4.56
N GLU A 38 -13.36 10.75 -5.31
CA GLU A 38 -14.25 9.75 -5.90
C GLU A 38 -13.55 8.78 -6.87
N LEU A 39 -12.42 9.20 -7.47
CA LEU A 39 -11.63 8.33 -8.35
C LEU A 39 -10.75 7.34 -7.56
N TYR A 40 -10.56 7.57 -6.26
CA TYR A 40 -9.76 6.68 -5.43
C TYR A 40 -10.54 5.39 -5.11
N ARG A 41 -9.81 4.27 -5.07
CA ARG A 41 -10.32 2.97 -4.60
C ARG A 41 -9.38 2.46 -3.53
N ILE A 42 -9.92 1.90 -2.45
CA ILE A 42 -9.10 1.40 -1.34
C ILE A 42 -8.37 0.12 -1.77
N GLY A 43 -7.10 0.23 -2.16
CA GLY A 43 -6.28 -0.90 -2.57
C GLY A 43 -5.87 -1.81 -1.41
N ARG A 44 -5.52 -3.07 -1.72
CA ARG A 44 -5.04 -4.06 -0.74
C ARG A 44 -3.62 -3.71 -0.29
N GLY A 45 -3.37 -3.81 1.03
CA GLY A 45 -2.06 -3.50 1.59
C GLY A 45 -1.57 -2.11 1.18
N GLU A 46 -0.47 -2.06 0.43
CA GLU A 46 0.24 -0.85 -0.02
C GLU A 46 -0.11 -0.41 -1.45
N GLU A 47 -1.09 -1.05 -2.10
CA GLU A 47 -1.53 -0.64 -3.45
C GLU A 47 -1.89 0.85 -3.48
N GLY A 48 -1.36 1.56 -4.48
CA GLY A 48 -1.56 2.99 -4.71
C GLY A 48 -0.67 3.94 -3.92
N VAL A 49 0.05 3.47 -2.89
CA VAL A 49 0.75 4.35 -1.92
C VAL A 49 1.77 5.29 -2.57
N LEU A 50 2.42 4.86 -3.67
CA LEU A 50 3.39 5.65 -4.43
C LEU A 50 2.82 6.24 -5.73
N LEU A 51 1.50 6.27 -5.90
CA LEU A 51 0.84 6.76 -7.11
C LEU A 51 -0.12 7.94 -6.84
N VAL A 52 -0.75 7.97 -5.68
CA VAL A 52 -1.85 8.89 -5.38
C VAL A 52 -1.32 10.27 -4.97
N GLU A 53 -1.43 11.24 -5.87
CA GLU A 53 -1.07 12.64 -5.64
C GLU A 53 -2.25 13.46 -5.09
N PRO A 54 -2.00 14.50 -4.27
CA PRO A 54 -0.68 15.05 -3.87
C PRO A 54 -0.06 14.35 -2.65
N TYR A 55 -0.77 13.40 -2.04
CA TYR A 55 -0.39 12.80 -0.76
C TYR A 55 0.94 12.06 -0.80
N LYS A 56 1.26 11.38 -1.91
CA LYS A 56 2.59 10.80 -2.12
C LYS A 56 3.67 11.86 -1.93
N SER A 57 3.57 12.98 -2.63
CA SER A 57 4.57 14.05 -2.58
C SER A 57 4.66 14.72 -1.22
N GLU A 58 3.57 14.78 -0.47
CA GLU A 58 3.54 15.35 0.89
C GLU A 58 4.14 14.41 1.94
N ILE A 59 3.94 13.09 1.81
CA ILE A 59 4.32 12.11 2.83
C ILE A 59 5.72 11.53 2.57
N LEU A 60 6.06 11.25 1.31
CA LEU A 60 7.30 10.56 0.91
C LEU A 60 8.59 11.23 1.43
N PRO A 61 8.74 12.58 1.48
CA PRO A 61 9.96 13.22 1.99
C PRO A 61 10.30 12.86 3.44
N PHE A 62 9.28 12.55 4.25
CA PHE A 62 9.44 12.18 5.65
C PHE A 62 9.69 10.69 5.85
N TRP A 63 9.65 9.87 4.79
CA TRP A 63 9.69 8.42 4.91
C TRP A 63 11.12 7.87 4.90
N GLN A 64 11.73 7.84 6.09
CA GLN A 64 13.12 7.45 6.34
C GLN A 64 13.19 6.41 7.45
N PHE A 65 14.03 5.38 7.28
CA PHE A 65 14.06 4.23 8.19
C PHE A 65 15.37 3.44 8.09
N GLU A 66 16.49 4.14 7.85
CA GLU A 66 17.80 3.50 7.80
C GLU A 66 18.19 2.94 9.17
N ASP A 67 17.99 3.74 10.21
CA ASP A 67 18.21 3.43 11.63
C ASP A 67 16.97 3.70 12.49
N GLU A 68 17.09 3.40 13.79
CA GLU A 68 16.00 3.56 14.76
C GLU A 68 15.61 5.01 15.02
N ALA A 69 16.56 5.95 14.97
CA ALA A 69 16.31 7.36 15.21
C ALA A 69 15.49 7.96 14.06
N GLN A 70 15.93 7.73 12.82
CA GLN A 70 15.19 8.12 11.62
C GLN A 70 13.81 7.47 11.57
N ALA A 71 13.70 6.18 11.89
CA ALA A 71 12.42 5.49 11.91
C ALA A 71 11.44 6.07 12.95
N THR A 72 11.96 6.46 14.11
CA THR A 72 11.17 7.10 15.17
C THR A 72 10.63 8.45 14.69
N GLU A 73 11.49 9.31 14.15
CA GLU A 73 11.09 10.61 13.64
C GLU A 73 10.13 10.47 12.45
N SER A 74 10.46 9.62 11.48
CA SER A 74 9.67 9.37 10.28
C SER A 74 8.26 8.86 10.62
N SER A 75 8.17 7.80 11.43
CA SER A 75 6.88 7.22 11.80
C SER A 75 6.02 8.19 12.61
N ALA A 76 6.63 8.98 13.50
CA ALA A 76 5.93 10.03 14.25
C ALA A 76 5.41 11.14 13.32
N LYS A 77 6.23 11.59 12.36
CA LYS A 77 5.85 12.65 11.42
C LYS A 77 4.72 12.21 10.48
N ILE A 78 4.80 10.99 9.94
CA ILE A 78 3.75 10.44 9.08
C ILE A 78 2.47 10.20 9.88
N PHE A 79 2.58 9.78 11.14
CA PHE A 79 1.42 9.65 12.02
C PHE A 79 0.79 11.01 12.36
N ALA A 80 1.58 12.07 12.51
CA ALA A 80 1.03 13.42 12.66
C ALA A 80 0.27 13.85 11.40
N LEU A 81 0.83 13.65 10.20
CA LEU A 81 0.12 13.91 8.95
C LEU A 81 -1.20 13.11 8.85
N PHE A 82 -1.19 11.85 9.28
CA PHE A 82 -2.40 11.04 9.38
C PHE A 82 -3.47 11.70 10.24
N LEU A 83 -3.12 12.19 11.43
CA LEU A 83 -4.06 12.90 12.31
C LEU A 83 -4.55 14.20 11.66
N ASP A 84 -3.67 14.97 11.03
CA ASP A 84 -4.04 16.22 10.34
C ASP A 84 -5.06 15.96 9.20
N TYR A 85 -4.89 14.87 8.45
CA TYR A 85 -5.86 14.48 7.42
C TYR A 85 -7.20 14.06 8.04
N LEU A 86 -7.17 13.30 9.14
CA LEU A 86 -8.38 12.95 9.86
C LEU A 86 -9.12 14.19 10.36
N GLU A 87 -8.43 15.18 10.94
CA GLU A 87 -9.04 16.44 11.38
C GLU A 87 -9.77 17.16 10.25
N LYS A 88 -9.19 17.13 9.04
CA LYS A 88 -9.77 17.72 7.82
C LYS A 88 -10.84 16.84 7.14
N ASN A 89 -11.18 15.70 7.73
CA ASN A 89 -12.04 14.66 7.11
C ASN A 89 -11.54 14.21 5.72
N ASP A 90 -10.22 14.28 5.50
CA ASP A 90 -9.57 13.86 4.27
C ASP A 90 -9.21 12.37 4.36
N PHE A 91 -10.16 11.52 3.98
CA PHE A 91 -9.98 10.07 4.06
C PHE A 91 -8.84 9.57 3.16
N VAL A 92 -8.71 10.09 1.93
CA VAL A 92 -7.70 9.62 0.99
C VAL A 92 -6.29 9.90 1.53
N GLY A 93 -6.08 11.10 2.08
CA GLY A 93 -4.82 11.46 2.74
C GLY A 93 -4.52 10.60 3.96
N ALA A 94 -5.53 10.38 4.81
CA ALA A 94 -5.38 9.51 5.97
C ALA A 94 -5.03 8.06 5.57
N ASP A 95 -5.67 7.51 4.54
CA ASP A 95 -5.37 6.16 4.05
C ASP A 95 -3.98 6.07 3.42
N MET A 96 -3.52 7.11 2.72
CA MET A 96 -2.15 7.17 2.20
C MET A 96 -1.13 7.17 3.33
N ALA A 97 -1.28 8.04 4.34
CA ALA A 97 -0.37 8.08 5.50
C ALA A 97 -0.34 6.74 6.25
N ARG A 98 -1.50 6.11 6.46
CA ARG A 98 -1.59 4.76 7.04
C ARG A 98 -0.85 3.71 6.19
N LYS A 99 -0.97 3.76 4.86
CA LYS A 99 -0.25 2.86 3.95
C LYS A 99 1.25 3.10 3.95
N PHE A 100 1.72 4.34 4.09
CA PHE A 100 3.15 4.65 4.26
C PHE A 100 3.71 4.07 5.56
N LEU A 101 2.95 4.13 6.66
CA LEU A 101 3.34 3.47 7.92
C LEU A 101 3.45 1.95 7.75
N LEU A 102 2.45 1.34 7.09
CA LEU A 102 2.47 -0.09 6.76
C LEU A 102 3.68 -0.45 5.88
N MET A 103 3.96 0.35 4.85
CA MET A 103 5.10 0.15 3.95
C MET A 103 6.44 0.25 4.69
N GLY A 104 6.58 1.15 5.67
CA GLY A 104 7.76 1.21 6.54
C GLY A 104 7.98 -0.09 7.30
N TYR A 105 6.90 -0.62 7.90
CA TYR A 105 6.94 -1.89 8.62
C TYR A 105 7.31 -3.08 7.72
N THR A 106 6.65 -3.24 6.58
CA THR A 106 6.87 -4.37 5.69
C THR A 106 8.27 -4.34 5.05
N ARG A 107 8.77 -3.16 4.64
CA ARG A 107 10.10 -3.04 4.07
C ARG A 107 11.20 -3.27 5.11
N ALA A 108 11.07 -2.73 6.31
CA ALA A 108 12.02 -2.98 7.39
C ALA A 108 12.11 -4.47 7.74
N ARG A 109 10.96 -5.15 7.88
CA ARG A 109 10.92 -6.60 8.08
C ARG A 109 11.56 -7.37 6.93
N ARG A 110 11.29 -6.97 5.69
CA ARG A 110 11.88 -7.61 4.51
C ARG A 110 13.41 -7.51 4.55
N TYR A 111 13.97 -6.37 4.99
CA TYR A 111 15.41 -6.17 5.09
C TYR A 111 16.05 -6.94 6.24
N ALA A 112 15.38 -7.09 7.38
CA ALA A 112 15.85 -7.97 8.47
C ALA A 112 15.93 -9.47 8.11
N HIS A 113 15.33 -9.86 6.98
CA HIS A 113 15.32 -11.25 6.50
C HIS A 113 16.15 -11.45 5.22
N HIS A 114 16.77 -10.40 4.67
CA HIS A 114 17.64 -10.53 3.51
C HIS A 114 18.99 -11.11 3.94
N LYS A 115 19.17 -12.43 3.77
CA LYS A 115 20.49 -13.06 3.88
C LYS A 115 21.43 -12.46 2.82
N LYS A 116 22.54 -11.83 3.23
CA LYS A 116 23.65 -11.52 2.32
C LYS A 116 24.07 -12.83 1.63
N GLY A 117 23.92 -12.92 0.30
CA GLY A 117 24.33 -14.08 -0.50
C GLY A 117 23.21 -14.82 -1.26
N THR A 118 21.92 -14.49 -1.08
CA THR A 118 20.91 -15.00 -2.02
C THR A 118 20.98 -14.18 -3.31
N HIS A 119 21.85 -14.60 -4.24
CA HIS A 119 21.70 -14.21 -5.64
C HIS A 119 20.23 -14.44 -6.01
N LYS A 120 19.52 -13.38 -6.39
CA LYS A 120 18.27 -13.54 -7.11
C LYS A 120 18.63 -14.32 -8.37
N THR A 121 18.40 -15.63 -8.38
CA THR A 121 18.21 -16.34 -9.64
C THR A 121 16.99 -15.70 -10.27
N GLY A 122 17.26 -14.64 -11.04
CA GLY A 122 16.27 -14.06 -11.92
C GLY A 122 15.66 -15.20 -12.71
N ARG A 123 14.33 -15.21 -12.81
CA ARG A 123 13.62 -16.01 -13.80
C ARG A 123 14.23 -15.73 -15.17
N LYS A 124 15.24 -16.51 -15.57
CA LYS A 124 15.70 -16.62 -16.94
C LYS A 124 15.07 -17.88 -17.49
N ASN A 125 14.08 -17.66 -18.34
CA ASN A 125 13.61 -18.52 -19.42
C ASN A 125 13.06 -19.90 -19.08
N LYS A 126 11.81 -20.14 -19.51
CA LYS A 126 11.30 -21.48 -19.82
C LYS A 126 12.27 -22.15 -20.81
N GLY A 127 13.03 -23.13 -20.34
CA GLY A 127 13.92 -23.93 -21.17
C GLY A 127 14.43 -25.15 -20.38
N VAL A 128 13.78 -26.29 -20.63
CA VAL A 128 14.16 -27.69 -20.35
C VAL A 128 15.00 -27.95 -19.09
N THR A 129 14.36 -28.47 -18.04
CA THR A 129 15.01 -29.06 -16.86
C THR A 129 15.61 -30.44 -17.19
N PRO A 130 16.89 -30.72 -16.89
CA PRO A 130 17.32 -32.10 -16.66
C PRO A 130 16.83 -32.53 -15.28
N LYS A 131 16.12 -33.66 -15.21
CA LYS A 131 15.68 -34.30 -13.96
C LYS A 131 16.90 -34.82 -13.20
N VAL A 132 17.41 -34.04 -12.24
CA VAL A 132 18.26 -34.58 -11.17
C VAL A 132 17.36 -34.82 -9.96
N LYS A 133 17.06 -36.10 -9.67
CA LYS A 133 16.43 -36.51 -8.42
C LYS A 133 17.43 -36.29 -7.29
N VAL A 134 17.29 -35.20 -6.54
CA VAL A 134 17.97 -35.04 -5.26
C VAL A 134 17.27 -35.96 -4.26
N GLN A 135 18.01 -36.95 -3.77
CA GLN A 135 17.57 -37.85 -2.70
C GLN A 135 17.31 -37.05 -1.43
N LEU A 136 16.18 -37.34 -0.80
CA LEU A 136 15.70 -36.69 0.40
C LEU A 136 16.41 -37.35 1.60
N ASN A 137 17.61 -36.86 1.93
CA ASN A 137 18.32 -37.32 3.13
C ASN A 137 18.26 -36.24 4.21
N ASP A 138 17.62 -36.66 5.29
CA ASP A 138 17.83 -36.31 6.69
C ASP A 138 17.56 -34.87 7.18
N ALA A 139 16.79 -34.86 8.27
CA ALA A 139 16.42 -33.70 9.06
C ALA A 139 17.66 -32.96 9.57
N VAL A 140 18.16 -32.03 8.77
CA VAL A 140 19.02 -30.95 9.26
C VAL A 140 18.10 -30.00 10.03
N THR A 141 18.10 -30.13 11.36
CA THR A 141 17.80 -29.01 12.26
C THR A 141 18.65 -27.84 11.79
N THR A 142 18.04 -26.96 10.99
CA THR A 142 18.72 -25.75 10.53
C THR A 142 18.86 -24.89 11.77
N GLU A 143 19.98 -25.02 12.47
CA GLU A 143 20.37 -24.09 13.52
C GLU A 143 20.29 -22.69 12.90
N LYS A 144 19.33 -21.90 13.38
CA LYS A 144 19.21 -20.52 12.93
C LYS A 144 20.51 -19.84 13.32
N GLN A 145 21.34 -19.51 12.33
CA GLN A 145 22.50 -18.66 12.53
C GLN A 145 22.12 -17.45 13.39
N PRO A 146 22.98 -17.06 14.35
CA PRO A 146 22.72 -15.88 15.18
C PRO A 146 22.50 -14.67 14.27
N ARG A 147 21.44 -13.91 14.55
CA ARG A 147 21.08 -12.71 13.77
C ARG A 147 22.18 -11.66 13.90
N SER A 148 22.49 -11.01 12.78
CA SER A 148 23.49 -9.93 12.77
C SER A 148 22.97 -8.68 13.51
N ALA A 149 23.87 -7.78 13.89
CA ALA A 149 23.49 -6.49 14.48
C ALA A 149 22.62 -5.65 13.51
N GLU A 150 22.91 -5.71 12.20
CA GLU A 150 22.08 -5.08 11.16
C GLU A 150 20.64 -5.60 11.20
N ASP A 151 20.43 -6.91 11.39
CA ASP A 151 19.10 -7.50 11.50
C ASP A 151 18.34 -7.00 12.73
N GLN A 152 19.05 -6.77 13.85
CA GLN A 152 18.45 -6.27 15.09
C GLN A 152 17.92 -4.84 14.89
N VAL A 153 18.71 -3.96 14.26
CA VAL A 153 18.29 -2.60 13.91
C VAL A 153 17.04 -2.65 13.02
N LYS A 154 17.02 -3.51 11.98
CA LYS A 154 15.85 -3.62 11.09
C LYS A 154 14.60 -4.18 11.79
N ILE A 155 14.77 -5.04 12.79
CA ILE A 155 13.66 -5.52 13.63
C ILE A 155 13.11 -4.37 14.50
N ALA A 156 13.98 -3.57 15.10
CA ALA A 156 13.58 -2.42 15.92
C ALA A 156 12.84 -1.38 15.06
N VAL A 157 13.40 -1.01 13.91
CA VAL A 157 12.74 -0.15 12.90
C VAL A 157 11.38 -0.68 12.50
N ALA A 158 11.27 -1.99 12.21
CA ALA A 158 9.99 -2.61 11.88
C ALA A 158 8.97 -2.45 13.01
N LYS A 159 9.39 -2.65 14.27
CA LYS A 159 8.50 -2.49 15.44
C LYS A 159 7.97 -1.07 15.54
N ILE A 160 8.83 -0.06 15.39
CA ILE A 160 8.46 1.37 15.43
C ILE A 160 7.34 1.68 14.43
N PHE A 161 7.50 1.30 13.16
CA PHE A 161 6.47 1.51 12.14
C PHE A 161 5.21 0.68 12.39
N LYS A 162 5.36 -0.55 12.90
CA LYS A 162 4.22 -1.42 13.22
C LYS A 162 3.31 -0.77 14.25
N ASP A 163 3.89 -0.26 15.33
CA ASP A 163 3.13 0.34 16.43
C ASP A 163 2.30 1.54 15.93
N LYS A 164 2.88 2.41 15.09
CA LYS A 164 2.15 3.51 14.45
C LYS A 164 1.13 3.06 13.40
N SER A 165 1.45 2.05 12.60
CA SER A 165 0.52 1.46 11.62
C SER A 165 -0.70 0.86 12.30
N ASP A 166 -0.51 0.14 13.41
CA ASP A 166 -1.59 -0.46 14.19
C ASP A 166 -2.44 0.62 14.87
N GLN A 167 -1.83 1.65 15.44
CA GLN A 167 -2.54 2.84 15.97
C GLN A 167 -3.41 3.51 14.90
N ALA A 168 -2.87 3.77 13.71
CA ALA A 168 -3.61 4.41 12.62
C ALA A 168 -4.77 3.53 12.12
N LYS A 169 -4.55 2.21 12.02
CA LYS A 169 -5.57 1.24 11.59
C LYS A 169 -6.74 1.14 12.58
N LEU A 170 -6.46 1.25 13.88
CA LEU A 170 -7.45 1.13 14.95
C LEU A 170 -8.07 2.47 15.37
N ASN A 171 -7.64 3.58 14.76
CA ASN A 171 -8.18 4.90 15.10
C ASN A 171 -9.69 4.97 14.78
N PRO A 172 -10.56 5.31 15.76
CA PRO A 172 -12.01 5.31 15.57
C PRO A 172 -12.48 6.22 14.42
N LYS A 173 -11.92 7.43 14.32
CA LYS A 173 -12.27 8.40 13.26
C LYS A 173 -11.86 7.89 11.88
N TYR A 174 -10.72 7.21 11.77
CA TYR A 174 -10.33 6.57 10.51
C TYR A 174 -11.30 5.47 10.10
N VAL A 175 -11.73 4.62 11.04
CA VAL A 175 -12.70 3.56 10.76
C VAL A 175 -14.03 4.14 10.27
N GLU A 176 -14.52 5.18 10.94
CA GLU A 176 -15.74 5.91 10.54
C GLU A 176 -15.62 6.51 9.13
N LEU A 177 -14.58 7.31 8.87
CA LEU A 177 -14.36 7.92 7.55
C LEU A 177 -14.19 6.86 6.45
N LYS A 178 -13.59 5.71 6.77
CA LYS A 178 -13.46 4.60 5.83
C LYS A 178 -14.82 4.01 5.45
N GLU A 179 -15.72 3.88 6.42
CA GLU A 179 -17.08 3.37 6.16
C GLU A 179 -17.86 4.35 5.28
N GLN A 180 -17.87 5.63 5.66
CA GLN A 180 -18.49 6.71 4.87
C GLN A 180 -17.94 6.77 3.44
N PHE A 181 -16.62 6.65 3.28
CA PHE A 181 -15.98 6.67 1.97
C PHE A 181 -16.34 5.43 1.13
N ASN A 182 -16.46 4.25 1.75
CA ASN A 182 -16.94 3.06 1.03
C ASN A 182 -18.40 3.18 0.59
N GLU A 183 -19.23 3.90 1.33
CA GLU A 183 -20.62 4.18 0.95
C GLU A 183 -20.68 5.16 -0.21
N LEU A 184 -19.92 6.26 -0.15
CA LEU A 184 -19.79 7.24 -1.22
C LEU A 184 -19.43 6.57 -2.55
N ILE A 185 -18.35 5.77 -2.55
CA ILE A 185 -17.89 5.10 -3.77
C ILE A 185 -18.93 4.11 -4.32
N ARG A 186 -19.77 3.48 -3.49
CA ARG A 186 -20.81 2.55 -3.97
C ARG A 186 -21.95 3.25 -4.71
N GLN A 187 -22.12 4.55 -4.51
CA GLN A 187 -23.18 5.35 -5.12
C GLN A 187 -22.75 5.96 -6.47
N ASP A 188 -21.45 6.01 -6.75
CA ASP A 188 -20.86 6.39 -8.05
C ASP A 188 -20.83 5.23 -9.06
#